data_AF-A0A0B6VHD8-F1
#
_entry.id   AF-A0A0B6VHD8-F1
#
_cell.length_a   1.000
_cell.length_b   1.000
_cell.length_c   1.000
_cell.angle_alpha   90.00
_cell.angle_beta   90.00
_cell.angle_gamma   90.00
#
_symmetry.space_group_name_H-M   'P 1'
#
loop_
_entity.id
_entity.type
_entity.pdbx_description
1 polymer ?
#
loop_
_entity_poly.entity_id
_entity_poly.type
_entity_poly.pdbx_seq_one_letter_code
_entity_poly.pdbx_strand_id
1 'polypeptide(L)'
;HAGNVKAQIDYSQKSDRWKFPSYYYELNFRIPNTGKTLTIIMLDTIMLCGNSDDFVDEKPRGPLSAVNANRQLAWLQERLARSKADFLLVAGHYPVWSVSEHGPTECLLQRLLPLLKKYKATAYLCGHDH
;
A
#
# COMPACT_ATOMS: atom_id res chain seq x y z
N HIS A 1 -6.60 -13.81 2.98
CA HIS A 1 -6.40 -13.12 1.68
C HIS A 1 -6.76 -13.97 0.45
N ALA A 2 -8.03 -14.42 0.32
CA ALA A 2 -8.42 -15.40 -0.71
C ALA A 2 -9.37 -14.87 -1.81
N GLY A 3 -9.50 -13.54 -1.95
CA GLY A 3 -10.43 -12.91 -2.91
C GLY A 3 -9.87 -12.77 -4.33
N ASN A 4 -10.74 -12.56 -5.32
CA ASN A 4 -10.34 -12.19 -6.68
C ASN A 4 -10.20 -10.67 -6.80
N VAL A 5 -8.96 -10.16 -6.76
CA VAL A 5 -8.71 -8.70 -6.82
C VAL A 5 -9.19 -8.09 -8.13
N LYS A 6 -9.07 -8.81 -9.26
CA LYS A 6 -9.60 -8.31 -10.54
C LYS A 6 -11.12 -8.15 -10.49
N ALA A 7 -11.85 -9.07 -9.88
CA ALA A 7 -13.30 -8.92 -9.70
C ALA A 7 -13.64 -7.71 -8.82
N GLN A 8 -12.84 -7.41 -7.79
CA GLN A 8 -13.02 -6.22 -6.95
C GLN A 8 -12.72 -4.92 -7.70
N ILE A 9 -11.71 -4.90 -8.57
CA ILE A 9 -11.41 -3.77 -9.44
C ILE A 9 -12.56 -3.55 -10.43
N ASP A 10 -13.00 -4.62 -11.10
CA ASP A 10 -14.09 -4.59 -12.08
C ASP A 10 -15.41 -4.17 -11.43
N TYR A 11 -15.61 -4.44 -10.14
CA TYR A 11 -16.77 -3.99 -9.37
C TYR A 11 -16.86 -2.46 -9.25
N SER A 12 -15.76 -1.73 -9.44
CA SER A 12 -15.78 -0.26 -9.52
C SER A 12 -16.63 0.26 -10.68
N GLN A 13 -16.87 -0.55 -11.71
CA GLN A 13 -17.77 -0.22 -12.84
C GLN A 13 -19.25 -0.49 -12.52
N LYS A 14 -19.55 -1.16 -11.40
CA LYS A 14 -20.92 -1.49 -10.98
C LYS A 14 -21.44 -0.58 -9.87
N SER A 15 -20.56 -0.05 -9.03
CA SER A 15 -20.96 0.71 -7.84
C SER A 15 -20.16 2.00 -7.73
N ASP A 16 -20.84 3.14 -7.83
CA ASP A 16 -20.18 4.45 -7.76
C ASP A 16 -19.50 4.72 -6.42
N ARG A 17 -19.99 4.11 -5.34
CA ARG A 17 -19.37 4.21 -4.00
C ARG A 17 -18.09 3.38 -3.88
N TRP A 18 -17.88 2.37 -4.74
CA TRP A 18 -16.72 1.50 -4.70
C TRP A 18 -15.62 2.08 -5.59
N LYS A 19 -14.59 2.66 -4.98
CA LYS A 19 -13.46 3.26 -5.68
C LYS A 19 -12.21 2.39 -5.50
N PHE A 20 -12.06 1.40 -6.38
CA PHE A 20 -10.86 0.54 -6.42
C PHE A 20 -10.35 0.40 -7.87
N PRO A 21 -9.69 1.44 -8.42
CA PRO A 21 -9.41 1.53 -9.86
C PRO A 21 -8.28 0.62 -10.35
N SER A 22 -7.36 0.23 -9.47
CA SER A 22 -6.20 -0.64 -9.77
C SER A 22 -5.64 -1.22 -8.48
N TYR A 23 -4.72 -2.19 -8.59
CA TYR A 23 -4.06 -2.83 -7.44
C TYR A 23 -3.39 -1.83 -6.49
N TYR A 24 -2.67 -0.86 -7.06
CA TYR A 24 -2.08 0.27 -6.36
C TYR A 24 -2.39 1.56 -7.14
N TYR A 25 -2.65 2.65 -6.42
CA TYR A 25 -3.13 3.91 -6.99
C TYR A 25 -2.91 5.07 -6.02
N GLU A 26 -3.07 6.29 -6.52
CA GLU A 26 -3.00 7.50 -5.70
C GLU A 26 -4.36 8.18 -5.65
N LEU A 27 -4.64 8.81 -4.51
CA LEU A 27 -5.77 9.68 -4.28
C LEU A 27 -5.24 11.06 -3.88
N ASN A 28 -5.78 12.11 -4.48
CA ASN A 28 -5.36 13.48 -4.23
C ASN A 28 -6.57 14.31 -3.80
N PHE A 29 -6.43 15.01 -2.70
CA PHE A 29 -7.49 15.81 -2.09
C PHE A 29 -7.01 17.23 -1.80
N ARG A 30 -7.92 18.19 -1.90
CA ARG A 30 -7.76 19.55 -1.37
C ARG A 30 -8.59 19.64 -0.10
N ILE A 31 -7.98 20.08 1.00
CA ILE A 31 -8.69 20.27 2.26
C ILE A 31 -9.49 21.58 2.16
N PRO A 32 -10.83 21.53 2.24
CA PRO A 32 -11.67 22.71 2.06
C PRO A 32 -11.27 23.85 3.01
N ASN A 33 -11.27 25.08 2.51
CA ASN A 33 -11.01 26.30 3.30
C ASN A 33 -9.62 26.41 3.97
N THR A 34 -8.62 25.61 3.58
CA THR A 34 -7.27 25.67 4.17
C THR A 34 -6.14 25.94 3.17
N GLY A 35 -6.41 25.77 1.87
CA GLY A 35 -5.37 25.79 0.84
C GLY A 35 -4.43 24.58 0.86
N LYS A 36 -4.60 23.64 1.81
CA LYS A 36 -3.73 22.47 1.97
C LYS A 36 -4.19 21.28 1.14
N THR A 37 -3.25 20.37 0.90
CA THR A 37 -3.41 19.19 0.05
C THR A 37 -3.04 17.92 0.79
N LEU A 38 -3.75 16.84 0.48
CA LEU A 38 -3.51 15.49 1.00
C LEU A 38 -3.36 14.53 -0.17
N THR A 39 -2.27 13.77 -0.18
CA THR A 39 -2.09 12.63 -1.08
C THR A 39 -2.10 11.34 -0.25
N ILE A 40 -2.87 10.35 -0.71
CA ILE A 40 -2.87 8.99 -0.17
C ILE A 40 -2.40 8.05 -1.28
N ILE A 41 -1.32 7.31 -1.04
CA ILE A 41 -0.80 6.29 -1.95
C ILE A 41 -1.22 4.91 -1.43
N MET A 42 -2.10 4.25 -2.17
CA MET A 42 -2.62 2.92 -1.87
C MET A 42 -1.72 1.87 -2.52
N LEU A 43 -1.22 0.92 -1.73
CA LEU A 43 -0.33 -0.15 -2.15
C LEU A 43 -1.02 -1.51 -2.05
N ASP A 44 -0.64 -2.41 -2.96
CA ASP A 44 -0.90 -3.84 -2.81
C ASP A 44 0.34 -4.51 -2.23
N THR A 45 0.31 -4.76 -0.91
CA THR A 45 1.43 -5.35 -0.18
C THR A 45 1.59 -6.84 -0.46
N ILE A 46 0.55 -7.53 -0.94
CA ILE A 46 0.62 -8.93 -1.38
C ILE A 46 1.45 -8.99 -2.67
N MET A 47 1.20 -8.10 -3.63
CA MET A 47 2.02 -7.98 -4.83
C MET A 47 3.48 -7.61 -4.53
N LEU A 48 3.74 -6.85 -3.46
CA LEU A 48 5.10 -6.48 -3.06
C LEU A 48 5.85 -7.60 -2.34
N CYS A 49 5.17 -8.33 -1.46
CA CYS A 49 5.82 -9.19 -0.47
C CYS A 49 5.44 -10.66 -0.55
N GLY A 50 4.40 -11.03 -1.31
CA GLY A 50 3.83 -12.37 -1.34
C GLY A 50 2.58 -12.48 -0.48
N ASN A 51 1.81 -13.54 -0.70
CA ASN A 51 0.64 -13.83 0.13
C ASN A 51 1.10 -14.58 1.39
N SER A 52 0.67 -14.12 2.56
CA SER A 52 0.91 -14.77 3.85
C SER A 52 0.28 -16.16 3.90
N ASP A 53 -0.91 -16.32 3.31
CA ASP A 53 -1.70 -17.56 3.35
C ASP A 53 -1.02 -18.72 2.59
N ASP A 54 0.02 -18.43 1.80
CA ASP A 54 0.83 -19.44 1.10
C ASP A 54 1.73 -20.24 2.08
N PHE A 55 1.83 -19.81 3.34
CA PHE A 55 2.73 -20.37 4.35
C PHE A 55 2.02 -20.65 5.67
N VAL A 56 2.39 -21.76 6.32
CA VAL A 56 1.79 -22.21 7.59
C VAL A 56 1.99 -21.21 8.73
N ASP A 57 3.10 -20.47 8.72
CA ASP A 57 3.39 -19.43 9.71
C ASP A 57 2.80 -18.07 9.34
N GLU A 58 2.03 -17.99 8.25
CA GLU A 58 1.35 -16.78 7.75
C GLU A 58 2.31 -15.60 7.53
N LYS A 59 3.58 -15.90 7.20
CA LYS A 59 4.61 -14.89 6.93
C LYS A 59 4.95 -14.87 5.44
N PRO A 60 4.78 -13.72 4.76
CA PRO A 60 5.05 -13.62 3.32
C PRO A 60 6.56 -13.73 3.06
N ARG A 61 6.96 -14.66 2.16
CA ARG A 61 8.38 -14.96 1.87
C ARG A 61 8.90 -14.38 0.55
N GLY A 62 8.08 -13.63 -0.17
CA GLY A 62 8.45 -13.00 -1.42
C GLY A 62 7.28 -12.92 -2.41
N PRO A 63 7.31 -11.94 -3.33
CA PRO A 63 6.23 -11.74 -4.29
C PRO A 63 6.15 -12.87 -5.31
N LEU A 64 4.94 -13.19 -5.77
CA LEU A 64 4.71 -14.13 -6.86
C LEU A 64 5.44 -13.73 -8.16
N SER A 65 5.60 -12.42 -8.39
CA SER A 65 6.34 -11.87 -9.52
C SER A 65 7.25 -10.73 -9.07
N ALA A 66 8.55 -10.99 -9.05
CA ALA A 66 9.57 -9.97 -8.73
C ALA A 66 9.48 -8.76 -9.68
N VAL A 67 9.16 -8.99 -10.96
CA VAL A 67 8.99 -7.91 -11.96
C VAL A 67 7.85 -6.97 -11.58
N ASN A 68 6.69 -7.52 -11.23
CA ASN A 68 5.53 -6.72 -10.84
C ASN A 68 5.75 -6.01 -9.49
N ALA A 69 6.37 -6.69 -8.53
CA ALA A 69 6.74 -6.08 -7.26
C ALA A 69 7.70 -4.89 -7.45
N ASN A 70 8.73 -5.05 -8.29
CA ASN A 70 9.67 -3.98 -8.60
C ASN A 70 9.01 -2.84 -9.37
N ARG A 71 8.06 -3.13 -10.26
CA ARG A 71 7.28 -2.10 -10.96
C ARG A 71 6.45 -1.25 -9.98
N GLN A 72 5.78 -1.88 -9.02
CA GLN A 72 5.04 -1.16 -7.97
C GLN A 72 5.99 -0.33 -7.10
N LEU A 73 7.16 -0.86 -6.72
CA LEU A 73 8.13 -0.15 -5.90
C LEU A 73 8.73 1.07 -6.63
N ALA A 74 9.08 0.93 -7.91
CA ALA A 74 9.56 2.03 -8.73
C ALA A 74 8.49 3.11 -8.93
N TRP A 75 7.24 2.70 -9.16
CA TRP A 75 6.10 3.60 -9.22
C TRP A 75 5.90 4.37 -7.90
N LEU A 76 5.94 3.67 -6.77
CA LEU A 76 5.84 4.29 -5.44
C LEU A 76 6.95 5.32 -5.23
N GLN A 77 8.20 4.97 -5.53
CA GLN A 77 9.34 5.88 -5.37
C GLN A 77 9.17 7.16 -6.22
N GLU A 78 8.67 7.03 -7.45
CA GLU A 78 8.39 8.17 -8.31
C GLU A 78 7.26 9.04 -7.75
N ARG A 79 6.16 8.45 -7.25
CA ARG A 79 5.07 9.20 -6.63
C ARG A 79 5.48 9.93 -5.35
N LEU A 80 6.21 9.25 -4.47
CA LEU A 80 6.76 9.85 -3.25
C LEU A 80 7.70 11.01 -3.58
N ALA A 81 8.56 10.86 -4.59
CA ALA A 81 9.51 11.91 -4.99
C ALA A 81 8.84 13.13 -5.62
N ARG A 82 7.71 12.95 -6.32
CA ARG A 82 6.99 14.05 -6.99
C ARG A 82 5.96 14.74 -6.11
N SER A 83 5.52 14.11 -5.02
CA SER A 83 4.49 14.68 -4.17
C SER A 83 4.95 16.01 -3.57
N LYS A 84 4.06 17.00 -3.67
CA LYS A 84 4.19 18.31 -3.01
C LYS A 84 3.07 18.53 -1.99
N ALA A 85 2.37 17.46 -1.62
CA ALA A 85 1.22 17.56 -0.73
C ALA A 85 1.66 17.96 0.68
N ASP A 86 0.83 18.74 1.38
CA ASP A 86 1.07 19.08 2.78
C ASP A 86 1.05 17.84 3.68
N PHE A 87 0.21 16.86 3.33
CA PHE A 87 0.11 15.57 3.99
C PHE A 87 0.30 14.45 2.97
N LEU A 88 1.17 13.50 3.30
CA LEU A 88 1.49 12.35 2.45
C LEU A 88 1.29 11.07 3.23
N LEU A 89 0.19 10.37 2.96
CA LEU A 89 -0.13 9.09 3.56
C LEU A 89 0.20 7.97 2.58
N VAL A 90 0.69 6.85 3.10
CA VAL A 90 0.80 5.60 2.35
C VAL A 90 -0.04 4.56 3.09
N ALA A 91 -0.81 3.76 2.36
CA ALA A 91 -1.64 2.72 2.93
C ALA A 91 -1.38 1.39 2.24
N GLY A 92 -1.40 0.31 3.01
CA GLY A 92 -1.25 -1.06 2.51
C GLY A 92 -1.82 -2.05 3.51
N HIS A 93 -2.06 -3.29 3.10
CA HIS A 93 -2.67 -4.27 3.98
C HIS A 93 -1.74 -4.68 5.14
N TYR A 94 -0.51 -5.09 4.80
CA TYR A 94 0.47 -5.59 5.78
C TYR A 94 1.12 -4.49 6.63
N PRO A 95 1.44 -4.77 7.91
CA PRO A 95 2.09 -3.81 8.79
C PRO A 95 3.60 -3.68 8.52
N VAL A 96 4.10 -2.45 8.58
CA VAL A 96 5.55 -2.22 8.72
C VAL A 96 5.99 -2.62 10.13
N TRP A 97 5.25 -2.14 11.14
CA TRP A 97 5.43 -2.50 12.55
C TRP A 97 4.09 -2.95 13.11
N SER A 98 4.12 -4.02 13.90
CA SER A 98 3.00 -4.47 14.71
C SER A 98 3.53 -5.30 15.88
N VAL A 99 2.78 -5.34 16.97
CA VAL A 99 3.06 -6.12 18.18
C VAL A 99 2.03 -7.24 18.40
N SER A 100 1.16 -7.49 17.42
CA SER A 100 0.11 -8.49 17.48
C SER A 100 0.56 -9.83 16.86
N GLU A 101 -0.39 -10.67 16.44
CA GLU A 101 -0.21 -12.05 16.01
C GLU A 101 0.74 -12.23 14.81
N HIS A 102 0.68 -11.37 13.80
CA HIS A 102 1.53 -11.45 12.61
C HIS A 102 2.85 -10.69 12.80
N GLY A 103 2.80 -9.58 13.54
CA GLY A 103 3.97 -8.75 13.83
C GLY A 103 4.52 -8.00 12.62
N PRO A 104 5.78 -7.52 12.66
CA PRO A 104 6.36 -6.74 11.57
C PRO A 104 6.54 -7.56 10.28
N THR A 105 6.19 -6.98 9.14
CA THR A 105 6.45 -7.62 7.83
C THR A 105 7.85 -7.26 7.33
N GLU A 106 8.78 -8.22 7.38
CA GLU A 106 10.21 -8.02 7.04
C GLU A 106 10.43 -7.39 5.66
N CYS A 107 9.69 -7.84 4.65
CA CYS A 107 9.72 -7.26 3.31
C CYS A 107 9.42 -5.75 3.30
N LEU A 108 8.47 -5.28 4.13
CA LEU A 108 8.14 -3.85 4.22
C LEU A 108 9.15 -3.07 5.06
N LEU A 109 9.72 -3.67 6.11
CA LEU A 109 10.83 -3.08 6.85
C LEU A 109 12.03 -2.78 5.94
N GLN A 110 12.33 -3.69 5.02
CA GLN A 110 13.48 -3.55 4.11
C GLN A 110 13.18 -2.65 2.91
N ARG A 111 11.98 -2.74 2.32
CA ARG A 111 11.69 -2.13 1.02
C ARG A 111 10.84 -0.86 1.09
N LEU A 112 9.92 -0.76 2.06
CA LEU A 112 8.98 0.34 2.17
C LEU A 112 9.44 1.39 3.19
N LEU A 113 9.82 0.97 4.40
CA LEU A 113 10.20 1.88 5.48
C LEU A 113 11.32 2.88 5.11
N PRO A 114 12.38 2.50 4.36
CA PRO A 114 13.39 3.45 3.93
C PRO A 114 12.84 4.55 3.02
N LEU A 115 11.87 4.22 2.15
CA LEU A 115 11.23 5.19 1.27
C LEU A 115 10.33 6.13 2.05
N LEU A 116 9.52 5.60 2.98
CA LEU A 116 8.66 6.40 3.85
C LEU A 116 9.48 7.45 4.62
N LYS A 117 10.63 7.03 5.20
CA LYS A 117 11.55 7.93 5.90
C LYS A 117 12.21 8.94 4.96
N LYS A 118 12.73 8.49 3.82
CA LYS A 118 13.42 9.34 2.84
C LYS A 118 12.54 10.47 2.32
N TYR A 119 11.28 10.17 2.02
CA TYR A 119 10.32 11.12 1.46
C TYR A 119 9.40 11.75 2.52
N LYS A 120 9.69 11.54 3.81
CA LYS A 120 8.97 12.13 4.95
C LYS A 120 7.45 11.92 4.88
N ALA A 121 7.02 10.69 4.56
CA ALA A 121 5.61 10.35 4.62
C ALA A 121 5.06 10.65 6.02
N THR A 122 3.89 11.28 6.08
CA THR A 122 3.23 11.68 7.33
C THR A 122 2.88 10.47 8.19
N ALA A 123 2.32 9.42 7.56
CA ALA A 123 2.04 8.16 8.22
C ALA A 123 1.94 7.01 7.21
N TYR A 124 2.10 5.79 7.72
CA TYR A 124 1.73 4.56 7.05
C TYR A 124 0.51 3.95 7.75
N LEU A 125 -0.52 3.62 6.97
CA LEU A 125 -1.77 3.05 7.46
C LEU A 125 -1.84 1.57 7.04
N CYS A 126 -2.18 0.69 7.97
CA CYS A 126 -2.31 -0.74 7.70
C CYS A 126 -3.38 -1.41 8.58
N GLY A 127 -3.68 -2.66 8.23
CA GLY A 127 -4.49 -3.56 9.05
C GLY A 127 -3.74 -4.87 9.22
N HIS A 128 -4.34 -5.95 8.73
CA HIS A 128 -3.89 -7.35 8.82
C HIS A 128 -3.97 -7.96 10.22
N ASP A 129 -3.32 -7.35 11.20
CA ASP A 129 -3.50 -7.72 12.60
C ASP A 129 -4.85 -7.19 13.11
N HIS A 130 -5.58 -8.02 13.86
CA HIS A 130 -6.93 -7.72 14.34
C HIS A 130 -7.01 -7.50 15.86
#